data_AF-A0A2K2V468-F1
#
_entry.id   AF-A0A2K2V468-F1
#
_cell.length_a   1.000
_cell.length_b   1.000
_cell.length_c   1.000
_cell.angle_alpha   90.00
_cell.angle_beta   90.00
_cell.angle_gamma   90.00
#
_symmetry.space_group_name_H-M   'P 1'
#
loop_
_entity.id
_entity.type
_entity.pdbx_description
1 polymer ?
#
loop_
_entity_poly.entity_id
_entity_poly.type
_entity_poly.pdbx_seq_one_letter_code
_entity_poly.pdbx_strand_id
1 'polypeptide(L)'
;MSAQQAEETITREFRGISKYIVMAVGISMMLWCIAGAIFIIETYLFRMIFLALALLFMLLLYPPSKKLSKSRSALVIDLILGSLVIISIAYAVTDKYYVYRSTIPNLYDVILGIILLIILIEA
;
A
#
# COMPACT_ATOMS: atom_id res chain seq x y z
N MET A 1 28.43 3.11 -19.46
CA MET A 1 27.13 3.53 -18.88
C MET A 1 26.04 3.18 -19.91
N SER A 2 25.93 1.90 -20.27
CA SER A 2 25.11 0.84 -19.63
C SER A 2 23.63 0.95 -20.01
N ALA A 3 23.32 0.36 -21.17
CA ALA A 3 21.99 0.17 -21.74
C ALA A 3 20.98 -0.57 -20.82
N GLN A 4 21.38 -0.95 -19.60
CA GLN A 4 20.53 -1.60 -18.60
C GLN A 4 19.54 -0.63 -17.92
N GLN A 5 19.79 0.68 -17.90
CA GLN A 5 18.85 1.64 -17.28
C GLN A 5 17.57 1.90 -18.10
N ALA A 6 17.55 1.53 -19.38
CA ALA A 6 16.41 1.82 -20.26
C ALA A 6 15.32 0.72 -20.23
N GLU A 7 15.64 -0.50 -19.78
CA GLU A 7 14.70 -1.63 -19.76
C GLU A 7 13.98 -1.84 -18.42
N GLU A 8 14.46 -1.19 -17.36
CA GLU A 8 14.10 -1.54 -15.98
C GLU A 8 13.11 -0.58 -15.30
N THR A 9 12.65 0.47 -15.98
CA THR A 9 11.59 1.32 -15.40
C THR A 9 10.65 1.77 -16.49
N ILE A 10 9.72 0.88 -16.86
CA ILE A 10 8.49 1.28 -17.55
C ILE A 10 7.65 2.05 -16.52
N THR A 11 8.07 3.28 -16.23
CA THR A 11 7.29 4.22 -15.45
C THR A 11 6.07 4.62 -16.29
N ARG A 12 4.87 4.59 -15.71
CA ARG A 12 3.69 5.15 -16.36
C ARG A 12 4.00 6.62 -16.67
N GLU A 13 3.79 7.07 -17.91
CA GLU A 13 3.61 8.50 -18.14
C GLU A 13 2.32 8.91 -17.42
N PHE A 14 2.46 9.54 -16.25
CA PHE A 14 1.35 10.02 -15.45
C PHE A 14 0.67 11.21 -16.15
N ARG A 15 -0.21 10.93 -17.13
CA ARG A 15 -1.10 11.92 -17.73
C ARG A 15 -2.46 11.94 -17.01
N GLY A 16 -2.77 13.04 -16.34
CA GLY A 16 -4.12 13.34 -15.81
C GLY A 16 -4.34 13.04 -14.33
N ILE A 17 -5.54 12.54 -13.99
CA ILE A 17 -6.05 12.39 -12.61
C ILE A 17 -5.19 11.44 -11.75
N SER A 18 -4.56 10.43 -12.36
CA SER A 18 -3.67 9.49 -11.67
C SER A 18 -2.49 10.18 -10.99
N LYS A 19 -1.94 11.24 -11.59
CA LYS A 19 -0.84 12.05 -10.99
C LYS A 19 -1.27 12.65 -9.65
N TYR A 20 -2.49 13.17 -9.57
CA TYR A 20 -3.00 13.77 -8.35
C TYR A 20 -3.23 12.74 -7.24
N ILE A 21 -3.68 11.53 -7.58
CA ILE A 21 -3.88 10.46 -6.60
C ILE A 21 -2.53 9.99 -6.04
N VAL A 22 -1.53 9.74 -6.91
CA VAL A 22 -0.17 9.38 -6.47
C VAL A 22 0.42 10.47 -5.56
N MET A 23 0.26 11.74 -5.95
CA MET A 23 0.73 12.87 -5.14
C MET A 23 0.02 12.93 -3.78
N ALA A 24 -1.30 12.73 -3.73
CA ALA A 24 -2.06 12.72 -2.49
C ALA A 24 -1.62 11.59 -1.54
N VAL A 25 -1.39 10.39 -2.07
CA VAL A 25 -0.89 9.25 -1.27
C VAL A 25 0.52 9.52 -0.78
N GLY A 26 1.41 10.04 -1.63
CA GLY A 26 2.77 10.41 -1.23
C GLY A 26 2.81 11.49 -0.14
N ILE A 27 1.98 12.52 -0.25
CA ILE A 27 1.82 13.56 0.79
C ILE A 27 1.31 12.93 2.09
N SER A 28 0.32 12.04 2.02
CA SER A 28 -0.23 11.36 3.21
C SER A 28 0.83 10.51 3.91
N MET A 29 1.67 9.79 3.15
CA MET A 29 2.79 9.02 3.66
C MET A 29 3.85 9.91 4.34
N MET A 30 4.18 11.05 3.73
CA MET A 30 5.10 12.02 4.31
C MET A 30 4.57 12.59 5.64
N LEU A 31 3.30 13.00 5.66
CA LEU A 31 2.64 13.50 6.88
C LEU A 31 2.62 12.43 7.97
N TRP A 32 2.38 11.16 7.62
CA TRP A 32 2.41 10.06 8.57
C TRP A 32 3.80 9.86 9.21
N CYS A 33 4.86 9.92 8.40
CA CYS A 33 6.22 9.86 8.92
C CYS A 33 6.54 11.03 9.87
N ILE A 34 6.11 12.24 9.51
CA ILE A 34 6.29 13.43 10.37
C ILE A 34 5.49 13.27 11.68
N ALA A 35 4.26 12.75 11.62
CA ALA A 35 3.45 12.48 12.81
C ALA A 35 4.13 11.49 13.76
N GLY A 36 4.73 10.42 13.24
CA GLY A 36 5.51 9.47 14.05
C GLY A 36 6.80 10.04 14.64
N ALA A 37 7.34 11.12 14.07
CA ALA A 37 8.49 11.82 14.64
C ALA A 37 8.10 12.80 15.76
N ILE A 38 6.92 13.41 15.67
CA ILE A 38 6.43 14.40 16.65
C ILE A 38 5.73 13.73 17.83
N PHE A 39 4.92 12.70 17.56
CA PHE A 39 4.13 12.01 18.57
C PHE A 39 4.74 10.66 18.90
N ILE A 40 4.65 10.27 20.17
CA ILE A 40 5.01 8.92 20.63
C ILE A 40 3.85 8.00 20.23
N ILE A 41 3.88 7.52 19.00
CA ILE A 41 2.94 6.53 18.47
C ILE A 41 3.50 5.15 18.78
N GLU A 42 2.64 4.25 19.26
CA GLU A 42 2.98 2.85 19.44
C GLU A 42 3.59 2.26 18.16
N THR A 43 4.75 1.62 18.30
CA THR A 43 5.56 1.18 17.13
C THR A 43 4.76 0.26 16.19
N TYR A 44 3.82 -0.51 16.73
CA TYR A 44 2.97 -1.40 15.94
C TYR A 44 2.01 -0.62 15.02
N LEU A 45 1.33 0.42 15.54
CA LEU A 45 0.40 1.25 14.74
C LEU A 45 1.14 1.97 13.65
N PHE A 46 2.31 2.53 13.98
CA PHE A 46 3.12 3.25 13.02
C PHE A 46 3.50 2.36 11.84
N ARG A 47 4.00 1.14 12.10
CA ARG A 47 4.40 0.18 11.06
C ARG A 47 3.24 -0.28 10.19
N MET A 48 2.09 -0.58 10.79
CA MET A 48 0.92 -1.05 10.03
C MET A 48 0.42 0.00 9.04
N ILE A 49 0.26 1.24 9.50
CA ILE A 49 -0.23 2.34 8.67
C ILE A 49 0.83 2.73 7.62
N PHE A 50 2.11 2.71 7.98
CA PHE A 50 3.20 2.97 7.05
C PHE A 50 3.29 1.92 5.94
N LEU A 51 3.25 0.63 6.28
CA LEU A 51 3.30 -0.48 5.32
C LEU A 51 2.16 -0.36 4.29
N ALA A 52 0.98 -0.02 4.77
CA ALA A 52 -0.17 0.18 3.91
C ALA A 52 -0.06 1.35 2.96
N LEU A 53 0.39 2.51 3.45
CA LEU A 53 0.63 3.68 2.61
C LEU A 53 1.69 3.36 1.57
N ALA A 54 2.74 2.62 1.95
CA ALA A 54 3.78 2.17 1.04
C ALA A 54 3.24 1.22 -0.05
N LEU A 55 2.44 0.21 0.33
CA LEU A 55 1.80 -0.71 -0.63
C LEU A 55 0.86 0.01 -1.59
N LEU A 56 0.03 0.91 -1.07
CA LEU A 56 -0.87 1.71 -1.89
C LEU A 56 -0.08 2.59 -2.87
N PHE A 57 1.01 3.21 -2.39
CA PHE A 57 1.88 4.05 -3.22
C PHE A 57 2.58 3.22 -4.30
N MET A 58 3.07 2.02 -3.96
CA MET A 58 3.78 1.11 -4.86
C MET A 58 2.86 0.61 -5.98
N LEU A 59 1.66 0.13 -5.66
CA LEU A 59 0.64 -0.27 -6.64
C LEU A 59 0.24 0.87 -7.58
N LEU A 60 0.18 2.10 -7.06
CA LEU A 60 -0.16 3.26 -7.87
C LEU A 60 0.98 3.69 -8.81
N LEU A 61 2.23 3.54 -8.34
CA LEU A 61 3.42 3.98 -9.07
C LEU A 61 3.86 2.95 -10.12
N TYR A 62 3.77 1.66 -9.79
CA TYR A 62 4.18 0.54 -10.62
C TYR A 62 2.96 -0.33 -10.97
N PRO A 63 2.51 -0.35 -12.24
CA PRO A 63 1.46 -1.28 -12.63
C PRO A 63 1.98 -2.72 -12.52
N PRO A 64 1.25 -3.64 -11.86
CA PRO A 64 1.71 -5.00 -11.55
C PRO A 64 2.00 -5.88 -12.78
N SER A 65 1.56 -5.47 -13.99
CA SER A 65 1.88 -6.20 -15.21
C SER A 65 2.11 -5.31 -16.43
N LYS A 66 3.27 -5.50 -17.09
CA LYS A 66 3.62 -4.89 -18.39
C LYS A 66 2.53 -5.15 -19.47
N LYS A 67 1.74 -6.22 -19.34
CA LYS A 67 0.67 -6.59 -20.29
C LYS A 67 -0.64 -5.81 -20.10
N LEU A 68 -0.89 -5.19 -18.95
CA LEU A 68 -2.16 -4.52 -18.63
C LEU A 68 -2.11 -2.97 -18.69
N SER A 69 -0.95 -2.39 -19.01
CA SER A 69 -0.71 -0.93 -19.05
C SER A 69 -1.74 -0.13 -19.90
N LYS A 70 -2.38 -0.77 -20.89
CA LYS A 70 -3.38 -0.13 -21.77
C LYS A 70 -4.85 -0.34 -21.39
N SER A 71 -5.18 -1.18 -20.40
CA SER A 71 -6.58 -1.53 -20.12
C SER A 71 -7.13 -0.83 -18.87
N ARG A 72 -8.34 -0.26 -19.00
CA ARG A 72 -9.13 0.36 -17.90
C ARG A 72 -9.33 -0.59 -16.71
N SER A 73 -9.24 -1.90 -16.94
CA SER A 73 -9.33 -2.96 -15.94
C SER A 73 -8.17 -2.96 -14.94
N ALA A 74 -6.97 -2.52 -15.33
CA ALA A 74 -5.82 -2.41 -14.42
C ALA A 74 -6.09 -1.42 -13.29
N LEU A 75 -6.72 -0.29 -13.62
CA LEU A 75 -7.07 0.75 -12.64
C LEU A 75 -8.14 0.26 -11.66
N VAL A 76 -9.08 -0.58 -12.11
CA VAL A 76 -10.09 -1.19 -11.23
C VAL A 76 -9.45 -2.18 -10.27
N ILE A 77 -8.49 -2.98 -10.73
CA ILE A 77 -7.73 -3.91 -9.88
C ILE A 77 -6.89 -3.14 -8.86
N ASP A 78 -6.16 -2.09 -9.30
CA ASP A 78 -5.39 -1.20 -8.40
C ASP A 78 -6.30 -0.57 -7.32
N LEU A 79 -7.53 -0.17 -7.70
CA LEU A 79 -8.50 0.41 -6.77
C LEU A 79 -9.05 -0.62 -5.79
N ILE A 80 -9.33 -1.85 -6.24
CA ILE A 80 -9.79 -2.95 -5.38
C ILE A 80 -8.69 -3.32 -4.38
N LEU A 81 -7.45 -3.51 -4.86
CA LEU A 81 -6.29 -3.82 -4.01
C LEU A 81 -6.03 -2.69 -3.00
N GLY A 82 -6.08 -1.43 -3.46
CA GLY A 82 -5.96 -0.27 -2.58
C GLY A 82 -7.07 -0.19 -1.53
N SER A 83 -8.32 -0.48 -1.90
CA SER A 83 -9.43 -0.54 -0.95
C SER A 83 -9.25 -1.66 0.07
N LEU A 84 -8.70 -2.80 -0.35
CA LEU A 84 -8.48 -3.96 0.51
C LEU A 84 -7.37 -3.71 1.53
N VAL A 85 -6.33 -2.96 1.13
CA VAL A 85 -5.30 -2.43 2.02
C VAL A 85 -5.93 -1.51 3.07
N ILE A 86 -6.72 -0.52 2.63
CA ILE A 86 -7.40 0.43 3.53
C ILE A 86 -8.30 -0.30 4.55
N ILE A 87 -9.09 -1.27 4.09
CA ILE A 87 -10.00 -2.06 4.94
C ILE A 87 -9.22 -2.90 5.95
N SER A 88 -8.12 -3.54 5.53
CA SER A 88 -7.29 -4.37 6.41
C SER A 88 -6.70 -3.56 7.58
N ILE A 89 -6.28 -2.31 7.33
CA ILE A 89 -5.74 -1.43 8.37
C ILE A 89 -6.85 -0.84 9.22
N ALA A 90 -7.97 -0.44 8.62
CA ALA A 90 -9.09 0.11 9.37
C ALA A 90 -9.59 -0.89 10.42
N TYR A 91 -9.61 -2.19 10.07
CA TYR A 91 -9.87 -3.27 11.00
C TYR A 91 -8.78 -3.36 12.09
N ALA A 92 -7.50 -3.39 11.73
CA ALA A 92 -6.38 -3.49 12.68
C ALA A 92 -6.23 -2.28 13.62
N VAL A 93 -6.61 -1.08 13.18
CA VAL A 93 -6.55 0.16 13.97
C VAL A 93 -7.77 0.31 14.89
N THR A 94 -8.94 -0.20 14.48
CA THR A 94 -10.16 -0.10 15.28
C THR A 94 -10.13 -1.08 16.47
N ASP A 95 -9.50 -2.25 16.30
CA ASP A 95 -9.38 -3.22 17.39
C ASP A 95 -8.17 -2.92 18.31
N LYS A 96 -8.44 -2.24 19.43
CA LYS A 96 -7.45 -1.96 20.49
C LYS A 96 -6.82 -3.22 21.09
N TYR A 97 -7.45 -4.38 20.96
CA TYR A 97 -6.96 -5.65 21.49
C TYR A 97 -6.15 -6.46 20.47
N TYR A 98 -6.02 -5.99 19.23
CA TYR A 98 -5.31 -6.67 18.16
C TYR A 98 -3.87 -7.06 18.56
N VAL A 99 -3.14 -6.15 19.21
CA VAL A 99 -1.75 -6.39 19.67
C VAL A 99 -1.67 -7.48 20.73
N TYR A 100 -2.66 -7.51 21.62
CA TYR A 100 -2.71 -8.46 22.73
C TYR A 100 -3.14 -9.86 22.30
N ARG A 101 -3.69 -10.01 21.07
CA ARG A 101 -4.05 -11.31 20.47
C ARG A 101 -2.89 -12.04 19.78
N SER A 102 -1.66 -11.58 19.96
CA SER A 102 -0.46 -12.22 19.37
C SER A 102 -0.32 -13.71 19.71
N THR A 103 -0.90 -14.18 20.81
CA THR A 103 -0.89 -15.59 21.24
C THR A 103 -2.17 -16.37 20.90
N ILE A 104 -3.25 -15.70 20.47
CA ILE A 104 -4.52 -16.30 20.07
C ILE A 104 -5.06 -15.53 18.85
N PRO A 105 -4.44 -15.72 17.66
CA PRO A 105 -4.85 -15.00 16.47
C PRO A 105 -6.27 -15.40 16.06
N ASN A 106 -7.07 -14.42 15.64
CA ASN A 106 -8.39 -14.69 15.06
C ASN A 106 -8.24 -15.12 13.59
N LEU A 107 -9.18 -15.91 13.08
CA LEU A 107 -9.18 -16.34 11.66
C LEU A 107 -9.12 -15.14 10.70
N TYR A 108 -9.81 -14.05 11.05
CA TYR A 108 -9.79 -12.81 10.26
C TYR A 108 -8.40 -12.15 10.21
N ASP A 109 -7.63 -12.19 11.30
CA ASP A 109 -6.29 -11.59 11.37
C ASP A 109 -5.33 -12.32 10.42
N VAL A 110 -5.45 -13.66 10.37
CA VAL A 110 -4.66 -14.53 9.49
C VAL A 110 -5.02 -14.32 8.02
N ILE A 111 -6.32 -14.27 7.70
CA ILE A 111 -6.80 -14.08 6.33
C ILE A 111 -6.36 -12.71 5.79
N LEU A 112 -6.54 -11.64 6.55
CA LEU A 112 -6.13 -10.29 6.15
C LEU A 112 -4.59 -10.20 6.00
N GLY A 113 -3.84 -10.87 6.87
CA GLY A 113 -2.39 -10.97 6.76
C GLY A 113 -1.93 -11.68 5.48
N ILE A 114 -2.55 -12.81 5.13
CA ILE A 114 -2.24 -13.54 3.88
C ILE A 114 -2.59 -12.71 2.66
N ILE A 115 -3.74 -12.04 2.67
CA ILE A 115 -4.15 -11.14 1.58
C ILE A 115 -3.10 -10.03 1.41
N LEU A 116 -2.69 -9.35 2.49
CA LEU A 116 -1.67 -8.32 2.44
C LEU A 116 -0.33 -8.85 1.92
N LEU A 117 0.04 -10.09 2.26
CA LEU A 117 1.25 -10.72 1.78
C LEU A 117 1.20 -10.99 0.27
N ILE A 118 0.06 -11.49 -0.24
CA ILE A 118 -0.14 -11.68 -1.69
C ILE A 118 -0.07 -10.33 -2.42
N ILE A 119 -0.72 -9.30 -1.87
CA ILE A 119 -0.67 -7.93 -2.42
C ILE A 119 0.77 -7.41 -2.44
N LEU A 120 1.55 -7.64 -1.38
CA LEU A 120 2.96 -7.24 -1.29
C LEU A 120 3.84 -7.92 -2.33
N ILE A 121 3.59 -9.19 -2.65
CA ILE A 121 4.34 -9.90 -3.69
C ILE A 121 3.97 -9.39 -5.10
N GLU A 122 2.73 -8.97 -5.30
CA GLU A 122 2.24 -8.45 -6.57
C GLU A 122 2.64 -6.99 -6.83
N ALA A 123 2.84 -6.20 -5.76
CA ALA A 123 3.21 -4.78 -5.81
C ALA A 123 4.68 -4.55 -6.20
#